data_AF-A0A7C4J3S2-F1
#
_entry.id   AF-A0A7C4J3S2-F1
#
_cell.length_a   1.000
_cell.length_b   1.000
_cell.length_c   1.000
_cell.angle_alpha   90.00
_cell.angle_beta   90.00
_cell.angle_gamma   90.00
#
_symmetry.space_group_name_H-M   'P 1'
#
loop_
_entity.id
_entity.type
_entity.pdbx_description
1 polymer ?
#
loop_
_entity_poly.entity_id
_entity_poly.type
_entity_poly.pdbx_seq_one_letter_code
_entity_poly.pdbx_strand_id
1 'polypeptide(L)'
;MPLKKDAKKPQTKGKRKTNLLKLCTVMNKLSVDAVDKEVVKRFKTVIDSAEEDLTKNLVNQIINHSDELELATVPEMFHPYVKHYLFMKKRNSKKK
;
A
#
# COMPACT_ATOMS: atom_id res chain seq x y z
N MET A 1 1.63 9.55 -34.71
CA MET A 1 0.51 9.21 -33.80
C MET A 1 1.06 9.14 -32.37
N PRO A 2 0.65 10.00 -31.42
CA PRO A 2 1.06 9.85 -30.02
C PRO A 2 -0.03 9.16 -29.18
N LEU A 3 0.35 8.07 -28.53
CA LEU A 3 -0.47 7.28 -27.61
C LEU A 3 -0.76 8.06 -26.31
N LYS A 4 -2.03 8.45 -26.19
CA LYS A 4 -2.89 8.60 -25.01
C LYS A 4 -2.19 8.68 -23.64
N LYS A 5 -2.22 9.88 -23.06
CA LYS A 5 -1.99 10.17 -21.64
C LYS A 5 -2.95 9.35 -20.76
N ASP A 6 -2.40 8.51 -19.90
CA ASP A 6 -3.16 7.80 -18.87
C ASP A 6 -3.89 8.78 -17.94
N ALA A 7 -5.21 8.68 -17.97
CA ALA A 7 -6.15 9.46 -17.18
C ALA A 7 -5.95 9.20 -15.68
N LYS A 8 -5.52 10.23 -14.95
CA LYS A 8 -5.68 10.32 -13.49
C LYS A 8 -7.17 10.22 -13.15
N LYS A 9 -7.61 9.06 -12.66
CA LYS A 9 -8.97 8.87 -12.13
C LYS A 9 -9.24 9.79 -10.93
N PRO A 10 -10.48 10.30 -10.80
CA PRO A 10 -10.85 11.37 -9.90
C PRO A 10 -10.75 10.95 -8.42
N GLN A 11 -10.27 11.88 -7.62
CA GLN A 11 -10.07 11.77 -6.18
C GLN A 11 -11.42 12.04 -5.49
N THR A 12 -12.20 11.00 -5.24
CA THR A 12 -13.43 11.07 -4.44
C THR A 12 -13.08 11.42 -3.00
N LYS A 13 -13.61 12.55 -2.53
CA LYS A 13 -13.43 13.12 -1.19
C LYS A 13 -14.25 12.36 -0.13
N GLY A 14 -13.96 11.08 0.08
CA GLY A 14 -14.40 10.33 1.26
C GLY A 14 -13.31 10.37 2.34
N LYS A 15 -13.68 10.55 3.61
CA LYS A 15 -12.85 10.54 4.84
C LYS A 15 -11.35 10.31 4.58
N ARG A 16 -10.52 11.34 4.79
CA ARG A 16 -9.07 11.35 4.47
C ARG A 16 -8.32 10.21 5.20
N LYS A 17 -8.33 8.99 4.64
CA LYS A 17 -7.56 7.80 5.04
C LYS A 17 -6.09 7.98 4.69
N THR A 18 -5.50 9.03 5.27
CA THR A 18 -4.22 9.58 4.85
C THR A 18 -3.10 8.58 5.13
N ASN A 19 -3.21 7.78 6.19
CA ASN A 19 -2.19 6.82 6.58
C ASN A 19 -2.23 5.58 5.67
N LEU A 20 -3.40 4.99 5.44
CA LEU A 20 -3.54 3.88 4.49
C LEU A 20 -3.14 4.27 3.07
N LEU A 21 -3.56 5.46 2.61
CA LEU A 21 -3.16 5.99 1.29
C LEU A 21 -1.65 6.23 1.20
N LYS A 22 -1.01 6.66 2.30
CA LYS A 22 0.46 6.80 2.36
C LYS A 22 1.13 5.45 2.17
N LEU A 23 0.71 4.41 2.90
CA LEU A 23 1.24 3.04 2.72
C LEU A 23 1.04 2.55 1.28
N CYS A 24 -0.15 2.72 0.73
CA CYS A 24 -0.46 2.36 -0.66
C CYS A 24 0.45 3.08 -1.67
N THR A 25 0.75 4.35 -1.42
CA THR A 25 1.66 5.14 -2.28
C THR A 25 3.08 4.61 -2.22
N VAL A 26 3.57 4.22 -1.03
CA VAL A 26 4.89 3.62 -0.88
C VAL A 26 4.95 2.25 -1.57
N MET A 27 3.93 1.40 -1.37
CA MET A 27 3.81 0.12 -2.09
C MET A 27 3.89 0.32 -3.60
N ASN A 28 3.11 1.27 -4.14
CA ASN A 28 3.08 1.55 -5.58
C ASN A 28 4.43 1.99 -6.15
N LYS A 29 5.27 2.69 -5.35
CA LYS A 29 6.62 3.08 -5.76
C LYS A 29 7.59 1.89 -5.82
N LEU A 30 7.36 0.85 -4.99
CA LEU A 30 8.17 -0.36 -4.95
C LEU A 30 7.71 -1.44 -5.95
N SER A 31 6.53 -1.24 -6.56
CA SER A 31 5.94 -2.14 -7.55
C SER A 31 6.74 -2.17 -8.84
N VAL A 32 7.16 -3.36 -9.27
CA VAL A 32 7.92 -3.54 -10.52
C VAL A 32 7.13 -4.41 -11.49
N ASP A 33 6.51 -5.49 -11.00
CA ASP A 33 5.84 -6.47 -11.84
C ASP A 33 4.33 -6.25 -11.92
N ALA A 34 3.68 -6.95 -12.86
CA ALA A 34 2.22 -6.90 -13.01
C ALA A 34 1.50 -7.32 -11.72
N VAL A 35 2.02 -8.34 -11.02
CA VAL A 35 1.49 -8.82 -9.74
C VAL A 35 1.51 -7.72 -8.68
N ASP A 36 2.63 -6.99 -8.54
CA ASP A 36 2.74 -5.91 -7.56
C ASP A 36 1.68 -4.82 -7.82
N LYS A 37 1.48 -4.48 -9.09
CA LYS A 37 0.49 -3.47 -9.50
C LYS A 37 -0.94 -3.92 -9.22
N GLU A 38 -1.25 -5.21 -9.41
CA GLU A 38 -2.55 -5.78 -9.05
C GLU A 38 -2.79 -5.78 -7.54
N VAL A 39 -1.78 -6.16 -6.75
CA VAL A 39 -1.85 -6.11 -5.29
C VAL A 39 -2.12 -4.69 -4.80
N VAL A 40 -1.41 -3.70 -5.33
CA VAL A 40 -1.62 -2.28 -4.99
C VAL A 40 -3.01 -1.80 -5.40
N LYS A 41 -3.50 -2.21 -6.57
CA LYS A 41 -4.85 -1.87 -7.04
C LYS A 41 -5.92 -2.46 -6.12
N ARG A 42 -5.81 -3.73 -5.76
CA ARG A 42 -6.69 -4.39 -4.78
C ARG A 42 -6.61 -3.72 -3.42
N PHE A 43 -5.40 -3.40 -2.95
CA PHE A 43 -5.21 -2.71 -1.68
C PHE A 43 -5.95 -1.37 -1.66
N LYS A 44 -5.88 -0.60 -2.75
CA LYS A 44 -6.63 0.66 -2.87
C LYS A 44 -8.14 0.46 -2.78
N THR A 45 -8.70 -0.59 -3.40
CA THR A 45 -10.11 -0.93 -3.26
C THR A 45 -10.46 -1.29 -1.82
N VAL A 46 -9.61 -2.09 -1.16
CA VAL A 46 -9.80 -2.45 0.26
C VAL A 46 -9.75 -1.20 1.15
N ILE A 47 -8.84 -0.26 0.90
CA ILE A 47 -8.79 1.01 1.61
C ILE A 47 -10.08 1.81 1.39
N ASP A 48 -10.61 1.83 0.16
CA ASP A 48 -11.85 2.54 -0.15
C ASP A 48 -13.04 1.96 0.63
N SER A 49 -13.14 0.62 0.67
CA SER A 49 -14.18 -0.13 1.38
C SER A 49 -13.98 -0.19 2.91
N ALA A 50 -12.77 -0.03 3.43
CA ALA A 50 -12.52 -0.05 4.86
C ALA A 50 -13.20 1.15 5.54
N GLU A 51 -13.96 0.97 6.60
CA GLU A 51 -14.63 2.11 7.27
C GLU A 51 -13.65 2.93 8.12
N GLU A 52 -12.57 2.29 8.57
CA GLU A 52 -11.56 2.81 9.49
C GLU A 52 -10.18 2.99 8.81
N ASP A 53 -9.44 4.02 9.24
CA ASP A 53 -8.04 4.23 8.83
C ASP A 53 -7.10 3.51 9.80
N LEU A 54 -5.92 3.12 9.33
CA LEU A 54 -4.90 2.62 10.25
C LEU A 54 -4.32 3.77 11.07
N THR A 55 -3.96 3.47 12.32
CA THR A 55 -3.25 4.43 13.15
C THR A 55 -1.91 4.82 12.52
N LYS A 56 -1.55 6.09 12.67
CA LYS A 56 -0.28 6.64 12.18
C LYS A 56 0.92 5.83 12.67
N ASN A 57 0.86 5.33 13.91
CA ASN A 57 1.91 4.51 14.49
C ASN A 57 2.09 3.19 13.72
N LEU A 58 0.99 2.49 13.44
CA LEU A 58 1.01 1.22 12.71
C LEU A 58 1.55 1.40 11.28
N VAL A 59 1.09 2.43 10.56
CA VAL A 59 1.62 2.74 9.22
C VAL A 59 3.10 3.09 9.26
N ASN A 60 3.53 3.82 10.29
CA ASN A 60 4.94 4.15 10.48
C ASN A 60 5.78 2.91 10.78
N GLN A 61 5.28 1.99 11.59
CA GLN A 61 5.93 0.70 11.84
C GLN A 61 6.03 -0.12 10.56
N ILE A 62 4.95 -0.29 9.80
CA ILE A 62 4.98 -1.03 8.52
C ILE A 62 6.05 -0.44 7.58
N ILE A 63 6.09 0.89 7.43
CA ILE A 63 6.99 1.55 6.47
C ILE A 63 8.44 1.54 6.95
N ASN A 64 8.70 1.95 8.20
CA ASN A 64 10.06 2.18 8.71
C ASN A 64 10.61 0.99 9.51
N HIS A 65 9.80 0.40 10.38
CA HIS A 65 10.16 -0.69 11.30
C HIS A 65 9.52 -2.02 10.87
N SER A 66 9.68 -2.36 9.60
CA SER A 66 9.07 -3.55 8.98
C SER A 66 9.46 -4.86 9.65
N ASP A 67 10.65 -4.92 10.25
CA ASP A 67 11.21 -6.11 10.92
C ASP A 67 10.63 -6.31 12.33
N GLU A 68 10.15 -5.23 12.96
CA GLU A 68 9.51 -5.24 14.29
C GLU A 68 7.98 -5.22 14.20
N LEU A 69 7.42 -5.42 13.00
CA LEU A 69 5.99 -5.33 12.78
C LEU A 69 5.27 -6.59 13.30
N GLU A 70 4.42 -6.40 14.30
CA GLU A 70 3.54 -7.45 14.79
C GLU A 70 2.27 -7.56 13.94
N LEU A 71 2.13 -8.63 13.15
CA LEU A 71 0.94 -8.86 12.32
C LEU A 71 -0.36 -8.91 13.13
N ALA A 72 -0.32 -9.27 14.41
CA ALA A 72 -1.48 -9.26 15.30
C ALA A 72 -2.09 -7.85 15.47
N THR A 73 -1.28 -6.80 15.32
CA THR A 73 -1.73 -5.40 15.42
C THR A 73 -2.34 -4.87 14.13
N VAL A 74 -2.14 -5.59 13.02
CA VAL A 74 -2.69 -5.26 11.71
C VAL A 74 -4.02 -5.99 11.56
N PRO A 75 -5.10 -5.33 11.13
CA PRO A 75 -6.35 -6.02 10.79
C PRO A 75 -6.10 -7.11 9.75
N GLU A 76 -6.72 -8.28 9.93
CA GLU A 76 -6.48 -9.47 9.11
C GLU A 76 -6.69 -9.22 7.60
N MET A 77 -7.66 -8.36 7.25
CA MET A 77 -7.91 -7.92 5.88
C MET A 77 -6.69 -7.27 5.20
N PHE A 78 -5.78 -6.69 5.97
CA PHE A 78 -4.57 -6.02 5.48
C PHE A 78 -3.33 -6.92 5.49
N HIS A 79 -3.35 -8.07 6.18
CA HIS A 79 -2.23 -9.00 6.27
C HIS A 79 -1.62 -9.39 4.91
N PRO A 80 -2.39 -9.80 3.88
CA PRO A 80 -1.79 -10.20 2.61
C PRO A 80 -1.08 -9.04 1.92
N TYR A 81 -1.62 -7.81 2.02
CA TYR A 81 -1.03 -6.61 1.43
C TYR A 81 0.24 -6.19 2.15
N VAL A 82 0.23 -6.27 3.48
CA VAL A 82 1.38 -5.96 4.33
C VAL A 82 2.51 -6.98 4.11
N LYS A 83 2.21 -8.29 4.08
CA LYS A 83 3.19 -9.32 3.74
C LYS A 83 3.80 -9.09 2.35
N HIS A 84 2.97 -8.74 1.36
CA HIS A 84 3.46 -8.42 0.02
C HIS A 84 4.36 -7.19 0.02
N TYR A 85 4.00 -6.13 0.74
CA TYR A 85 4.86 -4.95 0.91
C TYR A 85 6.22 -5.30 1.53
N LEU A 86 6.25 -6.12 2.58
CA LEU A 86 7.49 -6.57 3.22
C LEU A 86 8.38 -7.32 2.22
N PHE A 87 7.79 -8.19 1.41
CA PHE A 87 8.49 -8.89 0.34
C PHE A 87 9.07 -7.91 -0.70
N MET A 88 8.26 -6.96 -1.20
CA MET A 88 8.68 -5.94 -2.16
C MET A 88 9.80 -5.05 -1.62
N LYS A 89 9.72 -4.67 -0.34
CA LYS A 89 10.72 -3.87 0.37
C LYS A 89 12.04 -4.63 0.47
N LYS A 90 12.00 -5.89 0.94
CA LYS A 90 13.18 -6.76 1.03
C LYS A 90 13.84 -6.99 -0.34
N ARG A 91 13.04 -7.15 -1.40
CA ARG A 91 13.54 -7.25 -2.78
C ARG A 91 14.25 -5.97 -3.22
N ASN A 92 13.66 -4.81 -2.98
CA ASN A 92 14.26 -3.51 -3.35
C ASN A 92 15.53 -3.21 -2.55
N SER A 93 15.58 -3.55 -1.26
CA SER A 93 16.78 -3.38 -0.42
C SER A 93 17.96 -4.24 -0.89
N LYS A 94 17.71 -5.42 -1.47
CA LYS A 94 18.76 -6.29 -2.03
C LYS A 94 19.21 -5.88 -3.45
N LYS A 95 18.44 -5.02 -4.12
CA LYS A 95 18.69 -4.59 -5.50
C LYS A 95 19.51 -3.29 -5.57
N LYS A 96 19.90 -2.76 -4.41
CA LYS A 96 20.63 -1.50 -4.23
C LYS A 96 22.00 -1.80 -3.65
#